data_AF-A0A815AFS9-F1
#
_entry.id   AF-A0A815AFS9-F1
#
_cell.length_a   1.000
_cell.length_b   1.000
_cell.length_c   1.000
_cell.angle_alpha   90.00
_cell.angle_beta   90.00
_cell.angle_gamma   90.00
#
_symmetry.space_group_name_H-M   'P 1'
#
loop_
_entity.id
_entity.type
_entity.pdbx_description
1 polymer ?
#
loop_
_entity_poly.entity_id
_entity_poly.type
_entity_poly.pdbx_seq_one_letter_code
_entity_poly.pdbx_strand_id
1 'polypeptide(L)'
;MEEECPQIVIIGGGPVGLFTAIQIKILVPQLNLVIYEKHVEYQRKHVLRLNKVATFFGFPSHPLLTNLIDNLPSVVRTSVLESQLLELAKKLGIPIKYENIINLDKFINAQMIIGADGSHSTVRQLVFNNKMKVQNILKYVIEIKYEVYGHGEKLDFIKYQYRTQKQFKYFIQEHIGSEKDNRTPITIHLLVDQHTY
;
A
#
# COMPACT_ATOMS: atom_id res chain seq x y z
N MET A 1 12.22 -35.88 0.73
CA MET A 1 12.88 -34.69 1.27
C MET A 1 11.85 -33.99 2.13
N GLU A 2 12.03 -33.96 3.45
CA GLU A 2 11.19 -33.13 4.31
C GLU A 2 11.43 -31.66 3.94
N GLU A 3 10.39 -30.92 3.57
CA GLU A 3 10.52 -29.47 3.41
C GLU A 3 10.89 -28.91 4.80
N GLU A 4 12.09 -28.33 4.90
CA GLU A 4 12.56 -27.70 6.12
C GLU A 4 11.56 -26.61 6.54
N CYS A 5 11.03 -26.69 7.76
CA CYS A 5 10.02 -25.75 8.21
C CYS A 5 10.63 -24.35 8.29
N PRO A 6 10.03 -23.33 7.65
CA PRO A 6 10.57 -21.97 7.67
C PRO A 6 10.60 -21.43 9.10
N GLN A 7 11.70 -20.78 9.48
CA GLN A 7 11.81 -20.12 10.78
C GLN A 7 10.90 -18.91 10.87
N ILE A 8 10.76 -18.16 9.76
CA ILE A 8 9.91 -16.97 9.68
C ILE A 8 8.89 -17.17 8.56
N VAL A 9 7.62 -16.95 8.89
CA VAL A 9 6.51 -16.98 7.94
C VAL A 9 5.92 -15.59 7.85
N ILE A 10 5.86 -15.02 6.65
CA ILE A 10 5.21 -13.74 6.38
C ILE A 10 3.93 -14.02 5.60
N ILE A 11 2.78 -13.58 6.11
CA ILE A 11 1.48 -13.76 5.48
C ILE A 11 1.04 -12.42 4.88
N GLY A 12 1.06 -12.32 3.56
CA GLY A 12 0.83 -11.12 2.78
C GLY A 12 2.09 -10.70 2.00
N GLY A 13 2.05 -10.82 0.68
CA GLY A 13 3.08 -10.42 -0.27
C GLY A 13 2.92 -9.00 -0.82
N GLY A 14 2.18 -8.13 -0.11
CA GLY A 14 2.09 -6.71 -0.45
C GLY A 14 3.38 -5.94 -0.18
N PRO A 15 3.41 -4.61 -0.42
CA PRO A 15 4.62 -3.80 -0.28
C PRO A 15 5.25 -3.88 1.11
N VAL A 16 4.43 -3.92 2.17
CA VAL A 16 4.91 -4.04 3.55
C VAL A 16 5.55 -5.42 3.79
N GLY A 17 4.88 -6.51 3.43
CA GLY A 17 5.40 -7.86 3.63
C GLY A 17 6.69 -8.12 2.85
N LEU A 18 6.74 -7.70 1.58
CA LEU A 18 7.95 -7.78 0.76
C LEU A 18 9.09 -6.95 1.35
N PHE A 19 8.83 -5.69 1.71
CA PHE A 19 9.86 -4.82 2.26
C PHE A 19 10.39 -5.34 3.60
N THR A 20 9.53 -5.88 4.47
CA THR A 20 9.95 -6.55 5.71
C THR A 20 10.83 -7.77 5.42
N ALA A 21 10.42 -8.64 4.48
CA ALA A 21 11.18 -9.83 4.11
C ALA A 21 12.58 -9.49 3.57
N ILE A 22 12.66 -8.47 2.71
CA ILE A 22 13.92 -7.98 2.13
C ILE A 22 14.86 -7.50 3.23
N GLN A 23 14.37 -6.70 4.17
CA GLN A 23 15.19 -6.20 5.28
C GLN A 23 15.71 -7.34 6.15
N ILE A 24 14.85 -8.32 6.49
CA ILE A 24 15.25 -9.49 7.27
C ILE A 24 16.36 -10.27 6.52
N LYS A 25 16.17 -10.52 5.22
CA LYS A 25 17.15 -11.27 4.43
C LYS A 25 18.49 -10.54 4.28
N ILE A 26 18.47 -9.21 4.20
CA ILE A 26 19.70 -8.39 4.17
C ILE A 26 20.43 -8.42 5.51
N LEU A 27 19.69 -8.24 6.62
CA LEU A 27 20.26 -8.18 7.95
C LEU A 27 20.76 -9.55 8.44
N VAL A 28 20.04 -10.61 8.08
CA VAL A 28 20.29 -11.98 8.57
C VAL A 28 20.10 -12.99 7.42
N PRO A 29 21.04 -13.08 6.47
CA PRO A 29 20.89 -13.87 5.23
C PRO A 29 20.64 -15.36 5.45
N GLN A 30 21.09 -15.92 6.58
CA GLN A 30 20.95 -17.32 6.94
C GLN A 30 19.55 -17.70 7.43
N LEU A 31 18.68 -16.72 7.74
CA LEU A 31 17.33 -17.05 8.20
C LEU A 31 16.48 -17.63 7.07
N ASN A 32 15.88 -18.77 7.36
CA ASN A 32 14.91 -19.42 6.50
C ASN A 32 13.56 -18.72 6.67
N LEU A 33 13.21 -17.89 5.69
CA LEU A 33 11.94 -17.16 5.67
C LEU A 33 11.16 -17.46 4.40
N VAL A 34 9.83 -17.42 4.48
CA VAL A 34 8.93 -17.57 3.34
C VAL A 34 7.79 -16.57 3.39
N ILE A 35 7.38 -16.08 2.23
CA ILE A 35 6.21 -15.22 2.07
C ILE A 35 5.07 -16.05 1.49
N TYR A 36 3.89 -15.93 2.07
CA TYR A 36 2.65 -16.45 1.53
C TYR A 36 1.79 -15.31 1.00
N GLU A 37 1.34 -15.41 -0.25
CA GLU A 37 0.42 -14.44 -0.87
C GLU A 37 -0.78 -15.17 -1.47
N LYS A 38 -1.99 -14.65 -1.29
CA LYS A 38 -3.21 -15.29 -1.79
C LYS A 38 -3.36 -15.16 -3.31
N HIS A 39 -2.86 -14.07 -3.89
CA HIS A 39 -3.09 -13.72 -5.30
C HIS A 39 -1.80 -13.76 -6.10
N VAL A 40 -1.82 -14.48 -7.22
CA VAL A 40 -0.70 -14.49 -8.18
C VAL A 40 -0.55 -13.14 -8.87
N GLU A 41 -1.67 -12.49 -9.16
CA GLU A 41 -1.72 -11.18 -9.81
C GLU A 41 -2.16 -10.08 -8.86
N TYR A 42 -1.47 -8.94 -8.94
CA TYR A 42 -1.78 -7.81 -8.09
C TYR A 42 -3.07 -7.10 -8.52
N GLN A 43 -3.95 -6.85 -7.55
CA GLN A 43 -5.28 -6.31 -7.82
C GLN A 43 -5.44 -4.80 -7.58
N ARG A 44 -4.54 -4.13 -6.84
CA ARG A 44 -4.74 -2.71 -6.48
C ARG A 44 -4.14 -1.76 -7.52
N LYS A 45 -4.90 -0.71 -7.87
CA LYS A 45 -4.48 0.30 -8.87
C LYS A 45 -4.26 1.70 -8.29
N HIS A 46 -4.29 1.84 -6.97
CA HIS A 46 -4.15 3.14 -6.30
C HIS A 46 -2.72 3.69 -6.42
N VAL A 47 -2.63 5.02 -6.47
CA VAL A 47 -1.37 5.77 -6.46
C VAL A 47 -0.99 6.08 -5.00
N LEU A 48 0.26 5.83 -4.66
CA LEU A 48 0.88 6.20 -3.39
C LEU A 48 1.71 7.46 -3.57
N ARG A 49 1.66 8.35 -2.57
CA ARG A 49 2.62 9.44 -2.41
C ARG A 49 3.63 9.02 -1.35
N LEU A 50 4.89 8.90 -1.75
CA LEU A 50 5.98 8.46 -0.89
C LEU A 50 6.79 9.68 -0.44
N ASN A 51 6.85 9.90 0.87
CA ASN A 51 7.94 10.67 1.47
C ASN A 51 9.09 9.70 1.70
N LYS A 52 10.09 9.68 0.82
CA LYS A 52 11.18 8.70 0.87
C LYS A 52 11.93 8.71 2.21
N VAL A 53 12.22 9.90 2.73
CA VAL A 53 12.97 10.07 3.98
C VAL A 53 12.20 9.43 5.15
N ALA A 54 10.90 9.70 5.25
CA ALA A 54 10.08 9.16 6.33
C ALA A 54 9.75 7.67 6.11
N THR A 55 9.48 7.26 4.87
CA THR A 55 9.04 5.89 4.53
C THR A 55 10.16 4.88 4.68
N PHE A 56 11.37 5.26 4.27
CA PHE A 56 12.55 4.42 4.28
C PHE A 56 13.56 4.91 5.32
N PHE A 57 13.09 5.41 6.46
CA PHE A 57 14.00 5.77 7.53
C PHE A 57 14.64 4.52 8.13
N GLY A 58 15.98 4.46 8.16
CA GLY A 58 16.72 3.41 8.87
C GLY A 58 16.75 2.02 8.22
N PHE A 59 16.47 1.90 6.92
CA PHE A 59 16.62 0.61 6.22
C PHE A 59 18.10 0.19 6.16
N PRO A 60 18.40 -1.12 6.15
CA PRO A 60 19.78 -1.61 6.12
C PRO A 60 20.49 -1.24 4.81
N SER A 61 21.74 -0.79 4.92
CA SER A 61 22.55 -0.47 3.74
C SER A 61 22.80 -1.72 2.90
N HIS A 62 22.27 -1.73 1.67
CA HIS A 62 22.48 -2.82 0.73
C HIS A 62 22.35 -2.29 -0.71
N PRO A 63 23.32 -2.54 -1.61
CA PRO A 63 23.37 -1.91 -2.93
C PRO A 63 22.08 -2.03 -3.74
N LEU A 64 21.46 -3.22 -3.76
CA LEU A 64 20.22 -3.45 -4.50
C LEU A 64 19.02 -2.71 -3.91
N LEU A 65 18.97 -2.59 -2.58
CA LEU A 65 17.86 -1.94 -1.89
C LEU A 65 17.97 -0.41 -2.00
N THR A 66 19.17 0.12 -1.77
CA THR A 66 19.49 1.54 -1.96
C THR A 66 19.16 1.98 -3.38
N ASN A 67 19.62 1.23 -4.39
CA ASN A 67 19.34 1.54 -5.78
C ASN A 67 17.84 1.53 -6.11
N LEU A 68 17.06 0.61 -5.55
CA LEU A 68 15.60 0.60 -5.71
C LEU A 68 14.97 1.88 -5.12
N ILE A 69 15.34 2.22 -3.88
CA ILE A 69 14.77 3.36 -3.15
C ILE A 69 15.13 4.70 -3.81
N ASP A 70 16.37 4.85 -4.27
CA ASP A 70 16.84 6.06 -4.94
C ASP A 70 16.09 6.31 -6.26
N ASN A 71 15.74 5.25 -6.98
CA ASN A 71 15.02 5.33 -8.26
C ASN A 71 13.48 5.38 -8.15
N LEU A 72 12.91 5.18 -6.96
CA LEU A 72 11.45 5.30 -6.79
C LEU A 72 10.98 6.74 -7.03
N PRO A 73 9.89 7.00 -7.76
CA PRO A 73 9.31 8.34 -7.81
C PRO A 73 8.59 8.69 -6.49
N SER A 74 8.43 9.98 -6.19
CA SER A 74 7.64 10.46 -5.03
C SER A 74 6.15 10.15 -5.16
N VAL A 75 5.68 9.87 -6.37
CA VAL A 75 4.32 9.43 -6.68
C VAL A 75 4.42 8.16 -7.51
N VAL A 76 3.97 7.03 -6.96
CA VAL A 76 4.13 5.71 -7.59
C VAL A 76 2.83 4.93 -7.53
N ARG A 77 2.49 4.17 -8.58
CA ARG A 77 1.39 3.21 -8.49
C ARG A 77 1.80 2.08 -7.56
N THR A 78 0.89 1.64 -6.70
CA THR A 78 1.19 0.57 -5.73
C THR A 78 1.66 -0.71 -6.44
N SER A 79 1.08 -1.00 -7.61
CA SER A 79 1.48 -2.14 -8.45
C SER A 79 2.95 -2.07 -8.88
N VAL A 80 3.45 -0.88 -9.23
CA VAL A 80 4.84 -0.69 -9.66
C VAL A 80 5.79 -0.89 -8.49
N LEU A 81 5.49 -0.29 -7.33
CA LEU A 81 6.28 -0.47 -6.11
C LEU A 81 6.35 -1.96 -5.72
N GLU A 82 5.22 -2.65 -5.75
CA GLU A 82 5.17 -4.07 -5.42
C GLU A 82 5.95 -4.92 -6.41
N SER A 83 5.82 -4.70 -7.72
CA SER A 83 6.60 -5.42 -8.73
C SER A 83 8.11 -5.24 -8.53
N GLN A 84 8.56 -4.02 -8.22
CA GLN A 84 9.98 -3.74 -7.96
C GLN A 84 10.48 -4.44 -6.69
N LEU A 85 9.68 -4.43 -5.62
CA LEU A 85 10.01 -5.14 -4.38
C LEU A 85 9.99 -6.66 -4.59
N LEU A 86 9.03 -7.18 -5.37
CA LEU A 86 8.92 -8.61 -5.69
C LEU A 86 10.15 -9.09 -6.47
N GLU A 87 10.61 -8.32 -7.44
CA GLU A 87 11.85 -8.61 -8.17
C GLU A 87 13.06 -8.61 -7.25
N LEU A 88 13.16 -7.64 -6.34
CA LEU A 88 14.25 -7.60 -5.36
C LEU A 88 14.21 -8.80 -4.42
N ALA A 89 13.03 -9.16 -3.90
CA ALA A 89 12.86 -10.33 -3.05
C ALA A 89 13.29 -11.63 -3.76
N LYS A 90 12.90 -11.80 -5.03
CA LYS A 90 13.34 -12.93 -5.86
C LYS A 90 14.86 -12.94 -6.05
N LYS A 91 15.48 -11.78 -6.31
CA LYS A 91 16.95 -11.66 -6.44
C LYS A 91 17.69 -12.01 -5.15
N LEU A 92 17.08 -11.77 -3.99
CA LEU A 92 17.62 -12.14 -2.68
C LEU A 92 17.31 -13.60 -2.29
N GLY A 93 16.70 -14.38 -3.19
CA GLY A 93 16.39 -15.79 -2.96
C GLY A 93 15.28 -16.00 -1.92
N ILE A 94 14.39 -15.03 -1.74
CA ILE A 94 13.26 -15.16 -0.81
C ILE A 94 12.17 -16.00 -1.49
N PRO A 95 11.78 -17.17 -0.93
CA PRO A 95 10.72 -17.98 -1.47
C PRO A 95 9.35 -17.33 -1.24
N ILE A 96 8.51 -17.39 -2.27
CA ILE A 96 7.15 -16.85 -2.26
C ILE A 96 6.21 -17.97 -2.70
N LYS A 97 5.31 -18.38 -1.81
CA LYS A 97 4.29 -19.40 -2.07
C LYS A 97 2.95 -18.72 -2.26
N TYR A 98 2.28 -19.00 -3.38
CA TYR A 98 0.95 -18.46 -3.66
C TYR A 98 -0.10 -19.39 -3.07
N GLU A 99 -0.64 -19.02 -1.91
CA GLU A 99 -1.59 -19.82 -1.16
C GLU A 99 -2.45 -18.93 -0.26
N ASN A 100 -3.76 -19.20 -0.24
CA ASN A 100 -4.65 -18.54 0.71
C ASN A 100 -4.57 -19.23 2.08
N ILE A 101 -4.01 -18.53 3.07
CA ILE A 101 -3.87 -19.06 4.43
C ILE A 101 -5.21 -18.94 5.16
N ILE A 102 -5.77 -20.09 5.57
CA ILE A 102 -7.03 -20.17 6.32
C ILE A 102 -6.85 -20.63 7.78
N ASN A 103 -5.71 -21.23 8.11
CA ASN A 103 -5.32 -21.63 9.46
C ASN A 103 -3.81 -21.41 9.67
N LEU A 104 -3.38 -21.33 10.93
CA LEU A 104 -1.96 -21.14 11.28
C LEU A 104 -1.29 -22.44 11.75
N ASP A 105 -2.03 -23.53 11.93
CA ASP A 105 -1.52 -24.80 12.48
C ASP A 105 -0.37 -25.39 11.63
N LYS A 106 -0.40 -25.15 10.32
CA LYS A 106 0.69 -25.59 9.42
C LYS A 106 2.02 -24.87 9.67
N PHE A 107 2.01 -23.81 10.46
CA PHE A 107 3.17 -23.01 10.86
C PHE A 107 3.51 -23.19 12.33
N ILE A 108 3.02 -24.24 13.00
CA ILE A 108 3.25 -24.46 14.44
C ILE A 108 4.74 -24.54 14.82
N ASN A 109 5.59 -24.95 13.87
CA ASN A 109 7.03 -25.05 14.05
C ASN A 109 7.80 -23.78 13.63
N ALA A 110 7.11 -22.77 13.09
CA ALA A 110 7.73 -21.49 12.78
C ALA A 110 8.06 -20.74 14.07
N GLN A 111 9.23 -20.11 14.12
CA GLN A 111 9.65 -19.29 15.27
C GLN A 111 8.90 -17.96 15.31
N MET A 112 8.48 -17.47 14.14
CA MET A 112 7.76 -16.20 14.02
C MET A 112 6.79 -16.20 12.84
N ILE A 113 5.58 -15.69 13.07
CA ILE A 113 4.59 -15.40 12.04
C ILE A 113 4.35 -13.89 12.01
N ILE A 114 4.50 -13.28 10.82
CA ILE A 114 4.28 -11.85 10.59
C ILE A 114 3.05 -11.69 9.70
N GLY A 115 1.99 -11.07 10.24
CA GLY A 115 0.80 -10.69 9.47
C GLY A 115 0.99 -9.36 8.74
N ALA A 116 1.09 -9.42 7.41
CA ALA A 116 1.25 -8.28 6.50
C ALA A 116 0.16 -8.25 5.39
N ASP A 117 -0.99 -8.86 5.67
CA ASP A 117 -2.14 -9.11 4.79
C ASP A 117 -3.22 -7.99 4.83
N GLY A 118 -2.94 -6.90 5.56
CA GLY A 118 -3.63 -5.61 5.44
C GLY A 118 -5.01 -5.52 6.11
N SER A 119 -5.92 -4.73 5.52
CA SER A 119 -7.23 -4.43 6.11
C SER A 119 -8.10 -5.67 6.31
N HIS A 120 -7.96 -6.68 5.45
CA HIS A 120 -8.65 -7.97 5.53
C HIS A 120 -7.76 -9.07 6.11
N SER A 121 -6.87 -8.72 7.05
CA SER A 121 -5.91 -9.65 7.65
C SER A 121 -6.55 -10.91 8.22
N THR A 122 -6.18 -12.05 7.65
CA THR A 122 -6.48 -13.39 8.15
C THR A 122 -5.72 -13.65 9.45
N VAL A 123 -4.45 -13.22 9.55
CA VAL A 123 -3.67 -13.40 10.79
C VAL A 123 -4.36 -12.71 11.97
N ARG A 124 -4.82 -11.47 11.78
CA ARG A 124 -5.54 -10.75 12.82
C ARG A 124 -6.85 -11.44 13.22
N GLN A 125 -7.55 -12.01 12.24
CA GLN A 125 -8.78 -12.74 12.50
C GLN A 125 -8.50 -14.01 13.31
N LEU A 126 -7.54 -14.83 12.89
CA LEU A 126 -7.22 -16.12 13.51
C LEU A 126 -6.61 -15.98 14.91
N VAL A 127 -5.74 -14.98 15.12
CA VAL A 127 -5.03 -14.81 16.41
C VAL A 127 -5.84 -13.98 17.40
N PHE A 128 -6.45 -12.88 16.94
CA PHE A 128 -7.07 -11.90 17.84
C PHE A 128 -8.60 -11.91 17.79
N ASN A 129 -9.23 -12.83 17.04
CA ASN A 129 -10.68 -12.83 16.81
C ASN A 129 -11.21 -11.44 16.39
N ASN A 130 -10.41 -10.71 15.60
CA ASN A 130 -10.65 -9.31 15.21
C ASN A 130 -10.83 -8.29 16.37
N LYS A 131 -10.53 -8.64 17.63
CA LYS A 131 -10.66 -7.74 18.78
C LYS A 131 -9.68 -6.56 18.74
N MET A 132 -8.58 -6.68 18.01
CA MET A 132 -7.56 -5.64 17.80
C MET A 132 -7.85 -4.75 16.57
N LYS A 133 -9.12 -4.43 16.34
CA LYS A 133 -9.54 -3.58 15.22
C LYS A 133 -10.25 -2.35 15.77
N VAL A 134 -9.55 -1.22 15.82
CA VAL A 134 -10.18 0.08 16.09
C VAL A 134 -10.66 0.65 14.77
N GLN A 135 -11.98 0.72 14.58
CA GLN A 135 -12.59 1.42 13.45
C GLN A 135 -13.32 2.66 13.96
N ASN A 136 -12.69 3.81 13.76
CA ASN A 136 -13.32 5.10 13.98
C ASN A 136 -13.53 5.76 12.62
N ILE A 137 -14.78 6.15 12.33
CA ILE A 137 -15.06 6.99 11.16
C ILE A 137 -14.58 8.40 11.50
N LEU A 138 -13.50 8.84 10.86
CA LEU A 138 -12.93 10.17 11.11
C LEU A 138 -13.71 11.26 10.37
N LYS A 139 -14.04 11.01 9.10
CA LYS A 139 -14.75 11.90 8.19
C LYS A 139 -15.49 11.09 7.13
N TYR A 140 -16.49 11.71 6.53
CA TYR A 140 -17.20 11.22 5.37
C TYR A 140 -16.70 11.95 4.14
N VAL A 141 -16.75 11.30 2.97
CA VAL A 141 -16.35 11.90 1.69
C VAL A 141 -17.58 11.92 0.80
N ILE A 142 -18.03 13.12 0.42
CA ILE A 142 -18.98 13.30 -0.67
C ILE A 142 -18.18 13.49 -1.95
N GLU A 143 -18.45 12.64 -2.95
CA GLU A 143 -17.77 12.66 -4.24
C GLU A 143 -18.74 13.15 -5.33
N ILE A 144 -18.43 14.30 -5.93
CA ILE A 144 -19.19 14.86 -7.06
C ILE A 144 -18.38 14.63 -8.32
N LYS A 145 -18.94 13.94 -9.30
CA LYS A 145 -18.32 13.69 -10.61
C LYS A 145 -19.12 14.37 -11.70
N TYR A 146 -18.42 15.11 -12.56
CA TYR A 146 -19.01 15.73 -13.75
C TYR A 146 -17.98 15.79 -14.87
N GLU A 147 -18.42 16.10 -16.07
CA GLU A 147 -17.58 16.31 -17.25
C GLU A 147 -17.75 17.74 -17.74
N VAL A 148 -16.67 18.34 -18.21
CA VAL A 148 -16.71 19.61 -18.95
C VAL A 148 -16.27 19.38 -20.38
N TYR A 149 -16.81 20.16 -21.30
CA TYR A 149 -16.36 20.16 -22.69
C TYR A 149 -15.03 20.91 -22.82
N GLY A 150 -14.09 20.35 -23.58
CA GLY A 150 -12.75 20.87 -23.76
C GLY A 150 -11.83 20.63 -22.58
N HIS A 151 -10.78 21.45 -22.51
CA HIS A 151 -9.73 21.35 -21.51
C HIS A 151 -10.21 21.83 -20.14
N GLY A 152 -10.25 20.94 -19.15
CA GLY A 152 -10.44 21.32 -17.76
C GLY A 152 -9.11 21.73 -17.14
N GLU A 153 -9.06 22.91 -16.53
CA GLU A 153 -7.88 23.40 -15.81
C GLU A 153 -8.13 23.48 -14.31
N LYS A 154 -7.09 23.20 -13.52
CA LYS A 154 -7.18 23.35 -12.07
C LYS A 154 -7.26 24.82 -11.73
N LEU A 155 -8.04 25.14 -10.71
CA LEU A 155 -7.97 26.45 -10.10
C LEU A 155 -6.54 26.76 -9.65
N ASP A 156 -6.01 27.90 -10.09
CA ASP A 156 -4.75 28.42 -9.57
C ASP A 156 -4.79 28.49 -8.04
N PHE A 157 -3.77 27.92 -7.40
CA PHE A 157 -3.78 27.71 -5.95
C PHE A 157 -3.90 29.03 -5.18
N ILE A 158 -3.12 30.05 -5.57
CA ILE A 158 -3.01 31.32 -4.84
C ILE A 158 -4.20 32.22 -5.17
N LYS A 159 -4.55 32.32 -6.46
CA LYS A 159 -5.57 33.24 -6.94
C LYS A 159 -6.97 32.78 -6.55
N TYR A 160 -7.25 31.49 -6.69
CA TYR A 160 -8.62 30.99 -6.62
C TYR A 160 -8.78 29.89 -5.56
N GLN A 161 -8.02 28.79 -5.63
CA GLN A 161 -8.27 27.61 -4.78
C GLN A 161 -8.22 27.95 -3.28
N TYR A 162 -7.19 28.67 -2.83
CA TYR A 162 -7.04 29.06 -1.42
C TYR A 162 -8.18 29.96 -0.94
N ARG A 163 -8.63 30.90 -1.77
CA ARG A 163 -9.73 31.81 -1.42
C ARG A 163 -11.06 31.07 -1.39
N THR A 164 -11.33 30.26 -2.39
CA THR A 164 -12.52 29.40 -2.48
C THR A 164 -12.57 28.48 -1.27
N GLN A 165 -11.47 27.81 -0.90
CA GLN A 165 -11.42 26.90 0.24
C GLN A 165 -11.80 27.58 1.57
N LYS A 166 -11.52 28.88 1.76
CA LYS A 166 -11.93 29.62 2.97
C LYS A 166 -13.43 29.88 3.05
N GLN A 167 -14.14 29.83 1.93
CA GLN A 167 -15.59 30.02 1.89
C GLN A 167 -16.34 28.76 2.29
N PHE A 168 -15.68 27.60 2.28
CA PHE A 168 -16.26 26.33 2.67
C PHE A 168 -15.83 25.92 4.07
N LYS A 169 -16.81 25.47 4.86
CA LYS A 169 -16.55 24.86 6.18
C LYS A 169 -15.75 23.56 6.08
N TYR A 170 -15.86 22.87 4.95
CA TYR A 170 -15.29 21.55 4.71
C TYR A 170 -14.09 21.62 3.77
N PHE A 171 -13.14 20.70 3.95
CA PHE A 171 -12.00 20.59 3.06
C PHE A 171 -12.46 20.07 1.70
N ILE A 172 -12.05 20.77 0.63
CA ILE A 172 -12.40 20.46 -0.74
C ILE A 172 -11.13 20.12 -1.51
N GLN A 173 -11.16 18.98 -2.18
CA GLN A 173 -10.11 18.58 -3.09
C GLN A 173 -10.69 18.37 -4.49
N GLU A 174 -10.15 19.09 -5.47
CA GLU A 174 -10.48 18.91 -6.87
C GLU A 174 -9.45 18.01 -7.56
N HIS A 175 -9.94 17.05 -8.33
CA HIS A 175 -9.15 16.21 -9.20
C HIS A 175 -9.65 16.34 -10.64
N ILE A 176 -8.78 16.80 -11.51
CA ILE A 176 -9.04 16.93 -12.94
C ILE A 176 -8.31 15.79 -13.65
N GLY A 177 -9.08 14.96 -14.35
CA GLY A 177 -8.55 13.87 -15.15
C GLY A 177 -7.98 14.37 -16.47
N SER A 178 -7.37 13.46 -17.24
CA SER A 178 -6.90 13.79 -18.59
C SER A 178 -8.07 13.96 -19.54
N GLU A 179 -7.98 14.95 -20.42
CA GLU A 179 -8.94 15.16 -21.51
C GLU A 179 -8.97 13.94 -22.44
N LYS A 180 -10.18 13.50 -22.78
CA LYS A 180 -10.47 12.45 -23.77
C LYS A 180 -11.73 12.82 -24.54
N ASP A 181 -11.70 12.67 -25.86
CA ASP A 181 -12.86 12.94 -26.73
C ASP A 181 -13.47 14.35 -26.52
N ASN A 182 -12.61 15.36 -26.37
CA ASN A 182 -12.99 16.76 -26.10
C ASN A 182 -13.82 16.92 -24.81
N ARG A 183 -13.62 16.03 -23.84
CA ARG A 183 -14.21 16.11 -22.51
C ARG A 183 -13.15 15.89 -21.45
N THR A 184 -13.25 16.66 -20.37
CA THR A 184 -12.40 16.51 -19.21
C THR A 184 -13.25 16.09 -18.01
N PRO A 185 -12.99 14.90 -17.41
CA PRO A 185 -13.69 14.48 -16.21
C PRO A 185 -13.12 15.21 -14.99
N ILE A 186 -14.02 15.73 -14.15
CA ILE A 186 -13.67 16.42 -12.92
C ILE A 186 -14.35 15.70 -11.75
N THR A 187 -13.57 15.48 -10.69
CA THR A 187 -14.05 14.91 -9.43
C THR A 187 -13.75 15.88 -8.29
N ILE A 188 -14.79 16.23 -7.53
CA ILE A 188 -14.67 17.04 -6.32
C ILE A 188 -14.92 16.14 -5.11
N HIS A 189 -13.98 16.14 -4.17
CA HIS A 189 -14.10 15.49 -2.86
C HIS A 189 -14.35 16.52 -1.79
N LEU A 190 -15.45 16.38 -1.06
CA LEU A 190 -15.78 17.16 0.12
C LEU A 190 -15.61 16.26 1.35
N LEU A 191 -14.65 16.60 2.22
CA LEU A 191 -14.46 15.90 3.49
C LEU A 191 -15.36 16.52 4.56
N VAL A 192 -16.48 15.84 4.86
CA VAL A 192 -17.54 16.31 5.75
C VAL A 192 -17.62 15.54 7.07
N ASP A 193 -18.31 16.12 8.05
CA ASP A 193 -18.68 15.43 9.29
C ASP A 193 -19.95 14.57 9.10
N GLN A 194 -20.29 13.75 10.11
CA GLN A 194 -21.45 12.86 10.05
C GLN A 194 -22.78 13.60 9.93
N HIS A 195 -22.89 14.79 10.50
CA HIS A 195 -24.15 15.54 10.50
C HIS A 195 -24.47 16.12 9.12
N THR A 196 -23.42 16.36 8.32
CA THR A 196 -23.53 16.96 6.98
C THR A 196 -23.63 15.94 5.86
N TYR A 197 -23.13 14.73 6.11
CA TYR A 197 -23.22 13.61 5.18
C TYR A 197 -24.68 13.16 5.02
#